data_AF-A0A0K2RMT7-F1
#
_entry.id   AF-A0A0K2RMT7-F1
#
_cell.length_a   1.000
_cell.length_b   1.000
_cell.length_c   1.000
_cell.angle_alpha   90.00
_cell.angle_beta   90.00
_cell.angle_gamma   90.00
#
_symmetry.space_group_name_H-M   'P 1'
#
loop_
_entity.id
_entity.type
_entity.pdbx_description
1 polymer ?
#
loop_
_entity_poly.entity_id
_entity_poly.type
_entity_poly.pdbx_seq_one_letter_code
_entity_poly.pdbx_strand_id
1 'polypeptide(L)'
;MSYVVNGGPKKVAPATEAKVQEAIRILGYRPNAAARALKMGSNQTIGLVIPDSSNPFWALLGHAVEVAAAERGYALLLTNSDNKLDSERRHIRNLADRQVDGVVLASVMFEPDLLELFGTEIRSVLLNHASIAPGFNSVGVDLEAGARLAVEHLIGHGHTNIGLAMGITADNVTDGREEGWLRALQAAGLPPGPLARDGFDRPGAMLPDGASWPLPTVRRRSSPAPICRQSGSCGQSARQVSPFRRISPWRPSTARLRLNTPGRP
;
A
#
# COMPACT_ATOMS: atom_id res chain seq x y z
N MET A 1 20.95 -21.77 34.38
CA MET A 1 19.70 -21.57 33.60
C MET A 1 19.79 -20.38 32.64
N SER A 2 19.86 -19.12 33.12
CA SER A 2 19.78 -17.92 32.25
C SER A 2 20.80 -17.85 31.10
N TYR A 3 22.04 -18.31 31.30
CA TYR A 3 23.06 -18.31 30.23
C TYR A 3 22.77 -19.30 29.11
N VAL A 4 22.16 -20.45 29.40
CA VAL A 4 21.74 -21.43 28.39
C VAL A 4 20.49 -20.93 27.65
N VAL A 5 19.55 -20.31 28.36
CA VAL A 5 18.27 -19.84 27.79
C VAL A 5 18.41 -18.58 26.92
N ASN A 6 19.37 -17.71 27.24
CA ASN A 6 19.52 -16.39 26.60
C ASN A 6 20.86 -16.19 25.89
N GLY A 7 21.65 -17.25 25.63
CA GLY A 7 22.94 -17.13 24.94
C GLY A 7 23.92 -16.21 25.65
N GLY A 8 24.13 -16.41 26.96
CA GLY A 8 24.96 -15.53 27.78
C GLY A 8 26.44 -15.47 27.38
N PRO A 9 27.19 -14.46 27.86
CA PRO A 9 28.58 -14.22 27.45
C PRO A 9 29.56 -15.33 27.87
N LYS A 10 29.18 -16.16 28.86
CA LYS A 10 29.96 -17.34 29.27
C LYS A 10 29.42 -18.58 28.56
N LYS A 11 30.28 -19.24 27.78
CA LYS A 11 29.97 -20.54 27.18
C LYS A 11 29.76 -21.58 28.28
N VAL A 12 28.69 -22.35 28.18
CA VAL A 12 28.34 -23.43 29.11
C VAL A 12 28.80 -24.75 28.48
N ALA A 13 29.23 -25.71 29.32
CA ALA A 13 29.64 -27.01 28.83
C ALA A 13 28.46 -27.75 28.13
N PRO A 14 28.70 -28.47 27.02
CA PRO A 14 27.63 -29.09 26.23
C PRO A 14 26.73 -30.05 27.04
N ALA A 15 27.32 -30.81 27.95
CA ALA A 15 26.58 -31.73 28.82
C ALA A 15 25.63 -31.01 29.79
N THR A 16 26.01 -29.82 30.27
CA THR A 16 25.19 -29.01 31.17
C THR A 16 24.09 -28.28 30.39
N GLU A 17 24.39 -27.81 29.18
CA GLU A 17 23.41 -27.24 28.26
C GLU A 17 22.29 -28.24 27.92
N ALA A 18 22.66 -29.48 27.57
CA ALA A 18 21.69 -30.54 27.27
C ALA A 18 20.76 -30.84 28.46
N LYS A 19 21.29 -30.93 29.69
CA LYS A 19 20.48 -31.13 30.91
C LYS A 19 19.50 -29.98 31.17
N VAL A 20 19.92 -28.75 30.88
CA VAL A 20 19.06 -27.57 31.04
C VAL A 20 17.96 -27.54 30.00
N GLN A 21 18.26 -27.85 28.73
CA GLN A 21 17.25 -27.91 27.67
C GLN A 21 16.21 -29.01 27.93
N GLU A 22 16.64 -30.16 28.43
CA GLU A 22 15.72 -31.25 28.79
C GLU A 22 14.81 -30.87 29.97
N ALA A 23 15.36 -30.21 30.99
CA ALA A 23 14.55 -29.70 32.10
C ALA A 23 13.52 -28.64 31.63
N ILE A 24 13.90 -27.76 30.69
CA ILE A 24 12.98 -26.77 30.09
C ILE A 24 11.83 -27.48 29.35
N ARG A 25 12.15 -28.52 28.57
CA ARG A 25 11.17 -29.31 27.81
C ARG A 25 10.19 -30.01 28.74
N ILE A 26 10.68 -30.68 29.79
CA ILE A 26 9.86 -31.42 30.77
C ILE A 26 8.95 -30.47 31.56
N LEU A 27 9.48 -29.32 31.99
CA LEU A 27 8.75 -28.36 32.83
C LEU A 27 7.86 -27.40 32.02
N GLY A 28 7.95 -27.43 30.68
CA GLY A 28 7.23 -26.49 29.82
C GLY A 28 7.64 -25.03 30.05
N TYR A 29 8.87 -24.79 30.54
CA TYR A 29 9.32 -23.44 30.89
C TYR A 29 9.41 -22.56 29.63
N ARG A 30 8.65 -21.47 29.62
CA ARG A 30 8.69 -20.44 28.58
C ARG A 30 9.44 -19.20 29.10
N PRO A 31 10.50 -18.74 28.43
CA PRO A 31 11.19 -17.52 28.81
C PRO A 31 10.23 -16.34 28.86
N ASN A 32 10.25 -15.57 29.95
CA ASN A 32 9.41 -14.39 30.07
C ASN A 32 9.90 -13.29 29.10
N ALA A 33 9.06 -12.95 28.12
CA ALA A 33 9.36 -11.93 27.13
C ALA A 33 9.62 -10.55 27.75
N ALA A 34 8.87 -10.16 28.79
CA ALA A 34 9.05 -8.88 29.47
C ALA A 34 10.42 -8.78 30.17
N ALA A 35 10.85 -9.86 30.83
CA ALA A 35 12.19 -9.91 31.46
C ALA A 35 13.33 -9.91 30.43
N ARG A 36 13.09 -10.49 29.24
CA ARG A 36 14.04 -10.43 28.11
C ARG A 36 14.12 -9.02 27.54
N ALA A 37 12.98 -8.35 27.38
CA ALA A 37 12.93 -7.00 26.84
C ALA A 37 13.60 -5.96 27.74
N LEU A 38 13.36 -6.03 29.05
CA LEU A 38 14.06 -5.21 30.04
C LEU A 38 15.58 -5.36 29.97
N LYS A 39 16.07 -6.57 29.67
CA LYS A 39 17.50 -6.86 29.55
C LYS A 39 18.08 -6.42 28.20
N MET A 40 17.31 -6.56 27.12
CA MET A 40 17.74 -6.27 25.74
C MET A 40 17.48 -4.83 25.32
N GLY A 41 16.65 -4.09 26.07
CA GLY A 41 16.14 -2.77 25.66
C GLY A 41 15.20 -2.82 24.46
N SER A 42 14.66 -3.99 24.11
CA SER A 42 13.85 -4.21 22.91
C SER A 42 12.79 -5.27 23.15
N ASN A 43 11.55 -4.97 22.75
CA ASN A 43 10.41 -5.88 22.84
C ASN A 43 10.28 -6.79 21.60
N GLN A 44 11.20 -6.67 20.62
CA GLN A 44 11.13 -7.29 19.30
C GLN A 44 9.73 -7.18 18.68
N THR A 45 9.12 -6.00 18.79
CA THR A 45 7.74 -5.74 18.38
C THR A 45 7.68 -4.43 17.63
N ILE A 46 7.05 -4.44 16.45
CA ILE A 46 6.75 -3.24 15.67
C ILE A 46 5.25 -3.00 15.63
N GLY A 47 4.83 -1.74 15.71
CA GLY A 47 3.45 -1.32 15.52
C GLY A 47 3.17 -1.02 14.05
N LEU A 48 1.99 -1.39 13.57
CA LEU A 48 1.46 -0.98 12.27
C LEU A 48 0.08 -0.35 12.46
N VAL A 49 -0.04 0.91 12.08
CA VAL A 49 -1.31 1.63 12.06
C VAL A 49 -1.78 1.70 10.61
N ILE A 50 -2.97 1.16 10.33
CA ILE A 50 -3.61 1.21 9.01
C ILE A 50 -5.03 1.79 9.10
N PRO A 51 -5.58 2.34 8.01
CA PRO A 51 -6.93 2.88 8.01
C PRO A 51 -8.02 1.84 8.27
N ASP A 52 -7.99 0.72 7.54
CA ASP A 52 -9.03 -0.31 7.62
C ASP A 52 -8.52 -1.67 7.12
N SER A 53 -8.44 -2.66 8.00
CA SER A 53 -8.03 -4.03 7.67
C SER A 53 -9.05 -4.81 6.83
N SER A 54 -10.31 -4.34 6.71
CA SER A 54 -11.33 -4.96 5.86
C SER A 54 -11.12 -4.65 4.37
N ASN A 55 -10.37 -3.60 4.07
CA ASN A 55 -9.95 -3.27 2.71
C ASN A 55 -8.82 -4.21 2.26
N PRO A 56 -8.98 -4.97 1.16
CA PRO A 56 -7.96 -5.89 0.67
C PRO A 56 -6.59 -5.25 0.40
N PHE A 57 -6.56 -3.95 0.05
CA PHE A 57 -5.29 -3.23 -0.15
C PHE A 57 -4.49 -3.19 1.16
N TRP A 58 -5.12 -2.77 2.26
CA TRP A 58 -4.46 -2.68 3.56
C TRP A 58 -4.19 -4.05 4.17
N ALA A 59 -5.06 -5.04 3.94
CA ALA A 59 -4.84 -6.41 4.38
C ALA A 59 -3.58 -7.03 3.72
N LEU A 60 -3.43 -6.86 2.39
CA LEU A 60 -2.25 -7.34 1.67
C LEU A 60 -0.98 -6.59 2.12
N LEU A 61 -1.08 -5.27 2.31
CA LEU A 61 0.03 -4.47 2.80
C LEU A 61 0.47 -4.90 4.21
N GLY A 62 -0.49 -5.07 5.12
CA GLY A 62 -0.24 -5.53 6.48
C GLY A 62 0.38 -6.92 6.52
N HIS A 63 -0.08 -7.84 5.66
CA HIS A 63 0.53 -9.16 5.51
C HIS A 63 1.98 -9.09 5.01
N ALA A 64 2.27 -8.25 4.01
CA ALA A 64 3.64 -8.07 3.52
C ALA A 64 4.58 -7.52 4.60
N VAL A 65 4.10 -6.58 5.42
CA VAL A 65 4.85 -6.05 6.57
C VAL A 65 5.06 -7.14 7.63
N GLU A 66 4.05 -7.94 7.92
CA GLU A 66 4.13 -9.04 8.89
C GLU A 66 5.18 -10.07 8.50
N VAL A 67 5.18 -10.54 7.25
CA VAL A 67 6.17 -11.49 6.73
C VAL A 67 7.59 -10.90 6.86
N ALA A 68 7.79 -9.66 6.42
CA ALA A 68 9.09 -9.00 6.51
C ALA A 68 9.57 -8.81 7.96
N ALA A 69 8.65 -8.56 8.89
CA ALA A 69 8.95 -8.44 10.31
C ALA A 69 9.33 -9.79 10.92
N ALA A 70 8.54 -10.83 10.63
CA ALA A 70 8.74 -12.19 11.11
C ALA A 70 10.10 -12.77 10.68
N GLU A 71 10.52 -12.53 9.42
CA GLU A 71 11.85 -12.90 8.90
C GLU A 71 12.99 -12.29 9.74
N ARG A 72 12.76 -11.16 10.39
CA ARG A 72 13.73 -10.44 11.23
C ARG A 72 13.54 -10.70 12.72
N GLY A 73 12.63 -11.62 13.08
CA GLY A 73 12.32 -11.97 14.46
C GLY A 73 11.50 -10.92 15.20
N TYR A 74 10.78 -10.05 14.49
CA TYR A 74 9.87 -9.08 15.06
C TYR A 74 8.43 -9.57 15.00
N ALA A 75 7.67 -9.34 16.08
CA ALA A 75 6.21 -9.46 16.09
C ALA A 75 5.55 -8.16 15.57
N LEU A 76 4.40 -8.29 14.91
CA LEU A 76 3.63 -7.15 14.42
C LEU A 76 2.38 -6.91 15.30
N LEU A 77 2.21 -5.68 15.79
CA LEU A 77 0.98 -5.21 16.42
C LEU A 77 0.22 -4.33 15.43
N LEU A 78 -0.82 -4.88 14.81
CA LEU A 78 -1.68 -4.17 13.86
C LEU A 78 -2.83 -3.45 14.57
N THR A 79 -3.09 -2.20 14.20
CA THR A 79 -4.23 -1.41 14.68
C THR A 79 -4.95 -0.72 13.53
N ASN A 80 -6.28 -0.68 13.60
CA ASN A 80 -7.13 0.04 12.66
C ASN A 80 -7.44 1.43 13.21
N SER A 81 -7.23 2.48 12.41
CA SER A 81 -7.65 3.85 12.76
C SER A 81 -9.10 4.15 12.32
N ASP A 82 -9.75 3.25 11.57
CA ASP A 82 -11.12 3.39 11.06
C ASP A 82 -11.33 4.70 10.28
N ASN A 83 -10.32 5.13 9.52
CA ASN A 83 -10.29 6.41 8.80
C ASN A 83 -10.46 7.66 9.71
N LYS A 84 -10.16 7.55 11.02
CA LYS A 84 -10.30 8.64 12.00
C LYS A 84 -8.95 9.07 12.54
N LEU A 85 -8.67 10.38 12.43
CA LEU A 85 -7.44 10.97 12.93
C LEU A 85 -7.24 10.77 14.44
N ASP A 86 -8.31 10.95 15.23
CA ASP A 86 -8.22 10.77 16.70
C ASP A 86 -7.97 9.31 17.09
N SER A 87 -8.44 8.36 16.29
CA SER A 87 -8.09 6.96 16.47
C SER A 87 -6.62 6.73 16.14
N GLU A 88 -6.13 7.22 15.00
CA GLU A 88 -4.72 7.14 14.61
C GLU A 88 -3.80 7.67 15.72
N ARG A 89 -4.04 8.89 16.22
CA ARG A 89 -3.31 9.49 17.34
C ARG A 89 -3.32 8.61 18.60
N ARG A 90 -4.50 8.10 18.97
CA ARG A 90 -4.66 7.21 20.13
C ARG A 90 -3.88 5.91 19.95
N HIS A 91 -3.87 5.33 18.75
CA HIS A 91 -3.12 4.11 18.48
C HIS A 91 -1.61 4.33 18.52
N ILE A 92 -1.13 5.47 18.01
CA ILE A 92 0.28 5.87 18.13
C ILE A 92 0.69 5.95 19.60
N ARG A 93 -0.07 6.67 20.43
CA ARG A 93 0.18 6.75 21.89
C ARG A 93 0.20 5.38 22.56
N ASN A 94 -0.80 4.55 22.27
CA ASN A 94 -0.89 3.20 22.84
C ASN A 94 0.26 2.28 22.42
N LEU A 95 0.81 2.46 21.22
CA LEU A 95 2.01 1.74 20.77
C LEU A 95 3.24 2.27 21.50
N ALA A 96 3.30 3.59 21.75
CA ALA A 96 4.38 4.19 22.49
C ALA A 96 4.44 3.77 23.95
N ASP A 97 3.29 3.74 24.64
CA ASP A 97 3.17 3.26 26.00
C ASP A 97 3.56 1.78 26.15
N ARG A 98 3.42 1.00 25.07
CA ARG A 98 3.84 -0.41 24.99
C ARG A 98 5.31 -0.61 24.65
N GLN A 99 6.07 0.47 24.47
CA GLN A 99 7.50 0.45 24.15
C GLN A 99 7.80 -0.45 22.95
N VAL A 100 7.03 -0.29 21.86
CA VAL A 100 7.37 -0.94 20.58
C VAL A 100 8.67 -0.37 20.04
N ASP A 101 9.45 -1.20 19.33
CA ASP A 101 10.75 -0.82 18.79
C ASP A 101 10.64 0.14 17.59
N GLY A 102 9.46 0.20 16.97
CA GLY A 102 9.17 1.10 15.87
C GLY A 102 7.71 1.10 15.47
N VAL A 103 7.30 2.15 14.75
CA VAL A 103 5.95 2.29 14.20
C VAL A 103 6.01 2.45 12.68
N VAL A 104 5.25 1.63 11.97
CA VAL A 104 4.92 1.82 10.57
C VAL A 104 3.54 2.47 10.51
N LEU A 105 3.45 3.66 9.92
CA LEU A 105 2.21 4.43 9.84
C LEU A 105 1.75 4.52 8.38
N ALA A 106 0.62 3.89 8.08
CA ALA A 106 -0.15 4.18 6.88
C ALA A 106 -1.30 5.11 7.27
N SER A 107 -1.07 6.42 7.12
CA SER A 107 -2.02 7.42 7.62
C SER A 107 -3.32 7.43 6.83
N VAL A 108 -4.39 7.83 7.51
CA VAL A 108 -5.70 8.12 6.91
C VAL A 108 -5.69 9.41 6.09
N MET A 109 -4.73 10.30 6.37
CA MET A 109 -4.59 11.59 5.71
C MET A 109 -3.57 11.50 4.58
N PHE A 110 -3.79 12.32 3.54
CA PHE A 110 -2.75 12.51 2.51
C PHE A 110 -1.51 13.16 3.12
N GLU A 111 -1.71 14.21 3.93
CA GLU A 111 -0.69 14.81 4.78
C GLU A 111 -0.89 14.30 6.22
N PRO A 112 -0.03 13.39 6.69
CA PRO A 112 -0.21 12.73 7.98
C PRO A 112 -0.01 13.73 9.11
N ASP A 113 -0.83 13.61 10.15
CA ASP A 113 -0.56 14.30 11.39
C ASP A 113 0.43 13.50 12.24
N LEU A 114 1.65 14.00 12.29
CA LEU A 114 2.76 13.34 12.96
C LEU A 114 2.99 13.88 14.37
N LEU A 115 2.10 14.73 14.90
CA LEU A 115 2.25 15.38 16.19
C LEU A 115 2.55 14.39 17.33
N GLU A 116 1.86 13.25 17.35
CA GLU A 116 2.04 12.22 18.38
C GLU A 116 3.32 11.38 18.20
N LEU A 117 3.97 11.47 17.03
CA LEU A 117 5.27 10.84 16.79
C LEU A 117 6.43 11.81 17.09
N PHE A 118 6.21 13.11 16.92
CA PHE A 118 7.18 14.13 17.29
C PHE A 118 7.47 14.11 18.80
N GLY A 119 8.75 13.97 19.15
CA GLY A 119 9.20 13.91 20.54
C GLY A 119 9.08 12.53 21.20
N THR A 120 8.58 11.51 20.49
CA THR A 120 8.71 10.12 20.93
C THR A 120 10.10 9.58 20.58
N GLU A 121 10.65 8.69 21.40
CA GLU A 121 11.92 8.00 21.08
C GLU A 121 11.75 6.89 20.02
N ILE A 122 10.53 6.72 19.49
CA ILE A 122 10.16 5.58 18.68
C ILE A 122 10.44 5.89 17.22
N ARG A 123 11.24 5.02 16.60
CA ARG A 123 11.53 5.13 15.17
C ARG A 123 10.28 4.88 14.37
N SER A 124 9.95 5.78 13.47
CA SER A 124 8.75 5.67 12.65
C SER A 124 9.04 5.81 11.16
N VAL A 125 8.25 5.08 10.37
CA VAL A 125 8.30 5.08 8.91
C VAL A 125 6.89 5.22 8.39
N LEU A 126 6.69 6.13 7.44
CA LEU A 126 5.42 6.32 6.76
C LEU A 126 5.32 5.36 5.58
N LEU A 127 4.19 4.70 5.46
CA LEU A 127 3.92 3.72 4.41
C LEU A 127 2.76 4.17 3.55
N ASN A 128 2.87 3.96 2.23
CA ASN A 128 1.93 4.45 1.24
C ASN A 128 1.74 5.98 1.28
N HIS A 129 2.80 6.71 1.65
CA HIS A 129 2.81 8.17 1.68
C HIS A 129 3.72 8.71 0.56
N ALA A 130 3.13 9.49 -0.36
CA ALA A 130 3.81 9.98 -1.55
C ALA A 130 4.57 11.30 -1.33
N SER A 131 4.15 12.11 -0.36
CA SER A 131 4.78 13.39 -0.02
C SER A 131 6.03 13.22 0.84
N ILE A 132 6.83 14.30 0.92
CA ILE A 132 7.97 14.38 1.84
C ILE A 132 7.44 14.84 3.20
N ALA A 133 7.62 14.00 4.21
CA ALA A 133 7.39 14.38 5.60
C ALA A 133 8.73 14.77 6.27
N PRO A 134 8.92 16.04 6.65
CA PRO A 134 10.14 16.47 7.35
C PRO A 134 10.36 15.67 8.63
N GLY A 135 11.57 15.10 8.79
CA GLY A 135 11.94 14.33 9.98
C GLY A 135 11.53 12.86 9.97
N PHE A 136 10.79 12.40 8.95
CA PHE A 136 10.35 11.00 8.85
C PHE A 136 10.77 10.37 7.52
N ASN A 137 11.04 9.07 7.56
CA ASN A 137 11.25 8.28 6.35
C ASN A 137 9.89 7.88 5.78
N SER A 138 9.73 7.93 4.46
CA SER A 138 8.52 7.48 3.79
C SER A 138 8.82 6.49 2.67
N VAL A 139 7.91 5.52 2.53
CA VAL A 139 7.85 4.58 1.43
C VAL A 139 6.51 4.76 0.76
N GLY A 140 6.53 5.14 -0.51
CA GLY A 140 5.32 5.39 -1.29
C GLY A 140 5.53 5.15 -2.77
N VAL A 141 4.43 5.27 -3.50
CA VAL A 141 4.43 5.25 -4.95
C VAL A 141 4.37 6.67 -5.51
N ASP A 142 4.97 6.84 -6.68
CA ASP A 142 4.90 8.09 -7.43
C ASP A 142 3.56 8.15 -8.15
N LEU A 143 2.56 8.75 -7.50
CA LEU A 143 1.18 8.80 -7.97
C LEU A 143 1.05 9.58 -9.29
N GLU A 144 1.78 10.69 -9.43
CA GLU A 144 1.82 11.50 -10.64
C GLU A 144 2.41 10.72 -11.81
N ALA A 145 3.62 10.15 -11.63
CA ALA A 145 4.23 9.37 -12.68
C ALA A 145 3.38 8.13 -13.04
N GLY A 146 2.78 7.48 -12.05
CA GLY A 146 1.91 6.33 -12.25
C GLY A 146 0.67 6.65 -13.09
N ALA A 147 -0.05 7.73 -12.75
CA ALA A 147 -1.21 8.16 -13.51
C ALA A 147 -0.83 8.64 -14.92
N ARG A 148 0.26 9.39 -15.06
CA ARG A 148 0.77 9.82 -16.36
C ARG A 148 1.06 8.63 -17.27
N LEU A 149 1.78 7.61 -16.77
CA LEU A 149 2.08 6.39 -17.53
C LEU A 149 0.82 5.64 -17.96
N ALA A 150 -0.20 5.58 -17.09
CA ALA A 150 -1.47 4.94 -17.43
C ALA A 150 -2.20 5.69 -18.56
N VAL A 151 -2.22 7.03 -18.53
CA VAL A 151 -2.88 7.84 -19.55
C VAL A 151 -2.11 7.84 -20.87
N GLU A 152 -0.78 7.96 -20.83
CA GLU A 152 0.09 7.83 -22.01
C GLU A 152 -0.12 6.47 -22.70
N HIS A 153 -0.30 5.41 -21.93
CA HIS A 153 -0.62 4.09 -22.48
C HIS A 153 -1.96 4.10 -23.24
N LEU A 154 -3.01 4.72 -22.69
CA LEU A 154 -4.31 4.84 -23.37
C LEU A 154 -4.22 5.69 -24.65
N ILE A 155 -3.50 6.82 -24.60
CA ILE A 155 -3.28 7.70 -25.76
C ILE A 155 -2.51 6.95 -26.85
N GLY A 156 -1.50 6.16 -26.49
CA GLY A 156 -0.74 5.32 -27.42
C GLY A 156 -1.59 4.27 -28.15
N HIS A 157 -2.76 3.92 -27.61
CA HIS A 157 -3.75 3.05 -28.26
C HIS A 157 -4.79 3.82 -29.08
N GLY A 158 -4.67 5.15 -29.19
CA GLY A 158 -5.55 6.01 -29.98
C GLY A 158 -6.78 6.53 -29.21
N HIS A 159 -6.81 6.42 -27.89
CA HIS A 159 -7.89 7.00 -27.09
C HIS A 159 -7.70 8.51 -26.94
N THR A 160 -8.73 9.29 -27.30
CA THR A 160 -8.68 10.76 -27.28
C THR A 160 -9.64 11.41 -26.28
N ASN A 161 -10.52 10.62 -25.66
CA ASN A 161 -11.44 11.07 -24.60
C ASN A 161 -11.23 10.17 -23.37
N ILE A 162 -10.51 10.69 -22.37
CA ILE A 162 -10.05 9.92 -21.21
C ILE A 162 -10.51 10.65 -19.94
N GLY A 163 -11.47 10.04 -19.24
CA GLY A 163 -11.92 10.50 -17.93
C GLY A 163 -11.09 9.94 -16.78
N LEU A 164 -11.21 10.55 -15.61
CA LEU A 164 -10.62 10.11 -14.35
C LEU A 164 -11.73 9.88 -13.31
N ALA A 165 -11.74 8.71 -12.68
CA ALA A 165 -12.60 8.41 -11.54
C ALA A 165 -11.69 8.09 -10.35
N MET A 166 -11.85 8.81 -9.24
CA MET A 166 -10.96 8.72 -8.09
C MET A 166 -11.70 8.94 -6.76
N GLY A 167 -11.02 8.66 -5.66
CA GLY A 167 -11.55 8.91 -4.32
C GLY A 167 -11.64 10.39 -3.99
N ILE A 168 -12.49 10.75 -3.02
CA ILE A 168 -12.48 12.08 -2.41
C ILE A 168 -11.12 12.31 -1.71
N THR A 169 -10.47 13.42 -2.06
CA THR A 169 -9.31 13.96 -1.35
C THR A 169 -9.73 15.21 -0.57
N ALA A 170 -8.93 15.60 0.44
CA ALA A 170 -9.18 16.85 1.15
C ALA A 170 -9.12 18.04 0.17
N ASP A 171 -10.03 19.01 0.36
CA ASP A 171 -10.30 20.12 -0.57
C ASP A 171 -9.09 21.01 -0.91
N ASN A 172 -7.99 20.89 -0.16
CA ASN A 172 -6.78 21.69 -0.28
C ASN A 172 -5.54 20.90 -0.74
N VAL A 173 -5.69 19.63 -1.13
CA VAL A 173 -4.58 18.77 -1.54
C VAL A 173 -4.81 18.24 -2.95
N THR A 174 -3.92 18.62 -3.88
CA THR A 174 -3.93 18.06 -5.23
C THR A 174 -3.40 16.62 -5.18
N ASP A 175 -4.23 15.66 -5.59
CA ASP A 175 -3.81 14.27 -5.70
C ASP A 175 -2.87 14.11 -6.90
N GLY A 176 -1.70 13.51 -6.68
CA GLY A 176 -0.74 13.26 -7.77
C GLY A 176 -1.36 12.50 -8.94
N ARG A 177 -2.38 11.67 -8.73
CA ARG A 177 -3.08 10.97 -9.84
C ARG A 177 -3.80 11.93 -10.77
N GLU A 178 -4.44 12.96 -10.23
CA GLU A 178 -5.10 13.99 -11.02
C GLU A 178 -4.07 14.84 -11.79
N GLU A 179 -2.97 15.20 -11.15
CA GLU A 179 -1.87 15.93 -11.78
C GLU A 179 -1.26 15.14 -12.95
N GLY A 180 -0.98 13.85 -12.74
CA GLY A 180 -0.43 12.97 -13.75
C GLY A 180 -1.38 12.77 -14.94
N TRP A 181 -2.68 12.66 -14.66
CA TRP A 181 -3.72 12.57 -15.70
C TRP A 181 -3.80 13.85 -16.53
N LEU A 182 -3.87 15.02 -15.89
CA LEU A 182 -3.90 16.32 -16.56
C LEU A 182 -2.64 16.55 -17.41
N ARG A 183 -1.46 16.28 -16.84
CA ARG A 183 -0.17 16.47 -17.54
C ARG A 183 -0.06 15.60 -18.79
N ALA A 184 -0.48 14.35 -18.73
CA ALA A 184 -0.45 13.44 -19.88
C ALA A 184 -1.36 13.95 -21.02
N LEU A 185 -2.56 14.43 -20.70
CA LEU A 185 -3.50 14.96 -21.69
C LEU A 185 -2.98 16.27 -22.31
N GLN A 186 -2.46 17.18 -21.48
CA GLN A 186 -1.85 18.42 -21.96
C GLN A 186 -0.66 18.17 -22.88
N ALA A 187 0.23 17.24 -22.52
CA ALA A 187 1.37 16.87 -23.34
C ALA A 187 0.98 16.28 -24.71
N ALA A 188 -0.18 15.62 -24.79
CA ALA A 188 -0.74 15.09 -26.03
C ALA A 188 -1.65 16.07 -26.79
N GLY A 189 -1.85 17.30 -26.28
CA GLY A 189 -2.76 18.28 -26.86
C GLY A 189 -4.23 17.87 -26.80
N LEU A 190 -4.60 17.00 -25.85
CA LEU A 190 -5.97 16.52 -25.66
C LEU A 190 -6.68 17.32 -24.56
N PRO A 191 -7.99 17.59 -24.71
CA PRO A 191 -8.76 18.23 -23.65
C PRO A 191 -8.96 17.27 -22.46
N PRO A 192 -9.05 17.79 -21.22
CA PRO A 192 -9.41 16.99 -20.06
C PRO A 192 -10.79 16.35 -20.25
N GLY A 193 -10.87 15.04 -20.03
CA GLY A 193 -12.13 14.30 -19.99
C GLY A 193 -12.89 14.50 -18.67
N PRO A 194 -14.01 13.77 -18.46
CA PRO A 194 -14.80 13.90 -17.23
C PRO A 194 -14.00 13.45 -16.00
N LEU A 195 -14.14 14.19 -14.90
CA LEU A 195 -13.55 13.87 -13.60
C LEU A 195 -14.67 13.58 -12.59
N ALA A 196 -14.64 12.42 -11.96
CA ALA A 196 -15.51 12.08 -10.84
C ALA A 196 -14.70 11.78 -9.58
N ARG A 197 -15.19 12.33 -8.46
CA ARG A 197 -14.68 12.06 -7.11
C ARG A 197 -15.81 11.45 -6.29
N ASP A 198 -15.59 10.27 -5.73
CA ASP A 198 -16.58 9.58 -4.91
C ASP A 198 -15.94 8.85 -3.73
N GLY A 199 -16.74 8.46 -2.75
CA GLY A 199 -16.29 7.60 -1.65
C GLY A 199 -15.85 6.22 -2.13
N PHE A 200 -15.03 5.54 -1.34
CA PHE A 200 -14.71 4.12 -1.53
C PHE A 200 -15.61 3.22 -0.67
N ASP A 201 -16.79 3.69 -0.29
CA ASP A 201 -17.69 2.92 0.55
C ASP A 201 -18.24 1.70 -0.19
N ARG A 202 -18.25 0.55 0.49
CA ARG A 202 -18.81 -0.70 -0.02
C ARG A 202 -20.29 -0.83 0.38
N PRO A 203 -21.19 0.00 -0.14
CA PRO A 203 -22.49 -0.49 -0.55
C PRO A 203 -22.70 -0.20 -2.04
N GLY A 204 -22.11 -1.04 -2.89
CA GLY A 204 -22.42 -1.11 -4.30
C GLY A 204 -21.58 -0.20 -5.19
N ALA A 205 -20.99 -0.79 -6.22
CA ALA A 205 -20.65 -0.08 -7.45
C ALA A 205 -21.94 0.36 -8.19
N MET A 206 -22.84 1.05 -7.48
CA MET A 206 -24.14 1.49 -7.93
C MET A 206 -24.42 2.83 -7.26
N LEU A 207 -24.35 3.88 -8.06
CA LEU A 207 -24.69 5.25 -7.66
C LEU A 207 -26.10 5.28 -7.02
N PRO A 208 -26.37 6.20 -6.06
CA PRO A 208 -27.63 6.24 -5.31
C PRO A 208 -28.92 6.36 -6.15
N ASP A 209 -28.80 6.69 -7.45
CA ASP A 209 -29.96 7.06 -8.29
C ASP A 209 -30.23 6.11 -9.47
N GLY A 210 -29.55 4.96 -9.55
CA GLY A 210 -29.72 4.06 -10.71
C GLY A 210 -29.27 4.68 -12.05
N ALA A 211 -28.61 5.83 -12.00
CA ALA A 211 -28.02 6.47 -13.16
C ALA A 211 -26.79 5.67 -13.58
N SER A 212 -26.88 5.01 -14.74
CA SER A 212 -25.69 4.61 -15.47
C SER A 212 -24.85 5.86 -15.71
N TRP A 213 -23.56 5.79 -15.40
CA TRP A 213 -22.59 6.83 -15.76
C TRP A 213 -22.90 7.35 -17.17
N PRO A 214 -23.03 8.67 -17.39
CA PRO A 214 -23.21 9.22 -18.72
C PRO A 214 -21.85 9.10 -19.44
N LEU A 215 -21.52 7.88 -19.86
CA LEU A 215 -20.47 7.70 -20.83
C LEU A 215 -21.14 8.24 -22.09
N PRO A 216 -20.60 9.26 -22.78
CA PRO A 216 -20.84 9.29 -24.21
C PRO A 216 -20.35 7.92 -24.67
N THR A 217 -21.31 7.04 -24.99
CA THR A 217 -21.04 5.70 -25.49
C THR A 217 -19.81 5.78 -26.36
N VAL A 218 -18.77 5.01 -26.04
CA VAL A 218 -17.65 4.81 -26.95
C VAL A 218 -18.26 4.10 -28.15
N ARG A 219 -18.86 4.88 -29.05
CA ARG A 219 -19.16 4.46 -30.39
C ARG A 219 -17.79 4.20 -30.95
N ARG A 220 -17.43 2.91 -31.08
CA ARG A 220 -16.51 2.51 -32.13
C ARG A 220 -16.93 3.32 -33.34
N ARG A 221 -16.08 4.22 -33.83
CA ARG A 221 -16.23 4.71 -35.19
C ARG A 221 -16.32 3.45 -36.02
N SER A 222 -17.50 3.21 -36.58
CA SER A 222 -17.71 2.17 -37.57
C SER A 222 -16.63 2.38 -38.62
N SER A 223 -15.72 1.42 -38.77
CA SER A 223 -14.93 1.31 -39.98
C SER A 223 -15.89 1.45 -41.17
N PRO A 224 -15.52 2.20 -42.23
CA PRO A 224 -16.40 2.33 -43.38
C PRO A 224 -16.73 0.92 -43.88
N ALA A 225 -18.03 0.61 -43.96
CA ALA A 225 -18.50 -0.67 -44.48
C ALA A 225 -17.95 -0.85 -45.90
N PRO A 226 -17.48 -2.05 -46.28
CA PRO A 226 -17.13 -2.31 -47.66
C PRO A 226 -18.40 -2.20 -48.50
N ILE A 227 -18.31 -1.45 -49.59
CA ILE A 227 -19.34 -1.36 -50.63
C ILE A 227 -19.53 -2.77 -51.20
N CYS A 228 -20.60 -3.45 -50.79
CA CYS A 228 -21.00 -4.74 -51.35
C CYS A 228 -21.95 -4.48 -52.52
N ARG A 229 -21.41 -4.49 -53.74
CA ARG A 229 -22.23 -4.62 -54.96
C ARG A 229 -22.76 -6.04 -55.07
N GLN A 230 -23.98 -6.14 -55.55
CA GLN A 230 -24.73 -7.35 -55.83
C GLN A 230 -23.92 -8.42 -56.59
N SER A 231 -24.00 -9.66 -56.10
CA SER A 231 -24.21 -10.93 -56.82
C SER A 231 -23.29 -12.06 -56.34
N GLY A 232 -23.91 -13.19 -56.00
CA GLY A 232 -23.30 -14.52 -56.15
C GLY A 232 -22.52 -15.11 -54.96
N SER A 233 -23.16 -16.09 -54.31
CA SER A 233 -22.56 -17.21 -53.57
C SER A 233 -21.92 -16.95 -52.21
N CYS A 234 -22.59 -17.52 -51.20
CA CYS A 234 -22.11 -17.74 -49.85
C CYS A 234 -21.07 -18.88 -49.89
N GLY A 235 -19.82 -18.58 -49.54
CA GLY A 235 -18.73 -19.54 -49.40
C GLY A 235 -18.15 -19.47 -47.99
N GLN A 236 -18.36 -20.53 -47.22
CA GLN A 236 -17.83 -20.69 -45.87
C GLN A 236 -16.29 -20.62 -45.89
N SER A 237 -15.71 -19.68 -45.13
CA SER A 237 -14.37 -19.85 -44.58
C SER A 237 -14.40 -19.39 -43.12
N ALA A 238 -14.46 -20.35 -42.21
CA ALA A 238 -14.22 -20.13 -40.79
C ALA A 238 -12.75 -19.71 -40.61
N ARG A 239 -12.49 -18.40 -40.47
CA ARG A 239 -11.24 -17.93 -39.87
C ARG A 239 -11.44 -17.92 -38.36
N GLN A 240 -10.72 -18.81 -37.69
CA GLN A 240 -10.53 -18.81 -36.25
C GLN A 240 -10.21 -17.38 -35.77
N VAL A 241 -11.05 -16.88 -34.88
CA VAL A 241 -10.77 -15.70 -34.07
C VAL A 241 -9.70 -16.12 -33.06
N SER A 242 -8.49 -15.60 -33.19
CA SER A 242 -7.45 -15.78 -32.18
C SER A 242 -7.93 -15.16 -30.85
N PRO A 243 -7.82 -15.88 -29.72
CA PRO A 243 -8.15 -15.32 -28.41
C PRO A 243 -7.10 -14.28 -28.02
N PHE A 244 -7.56 -13.24 -27.30
CA PHE A 244 -6.80 -12.27 -26.50
C PHE A 244 -5.27 -12.43 -26.58
N ARG A 245 -4.60 -11.52 -27.30
CA ARG A 245 -3.14 -11.37 -27.17
C ARG A 245 -2.82 -11.10 -25.71
N ARG A 246 -1.96 -11.96 -25.14
CA ARG A 246 -1.43 -11.85 -23.77
C ARG A 246 -0.97 -10.42 -23.52
N ILE A 247 -1.52 -9.82 -22.47
CA ILE A 247 -0.99 -8.63 -21.81
C ILE A 247 0.46 -8.96 -21.43
N SER A 248 1.41 -8.20 -21.97
CA SER A 248 2.82 -8.30 -21.57
C SER A 248 2.94 -8.09 -20.05
N PRO A 249 3.84 -8.82 -19.35
CA PRO A 249 3.96 -8.68 -17.91
C PRO A 249 4.28 -7.23 -17.56
N TRP A 250 3.35 -6.60 -16.85
CA TRP A 250 3.51 -5.30 -16.22
C TRP A 250 4.76 -5.36 -15.33
N ARG A 251 5.77 -4.54 -15.64
CA ARG A 251 6.96 -4.39 -14.80
C ARG A 251 6.62 -3.35 -13.73
N PRO A 252 6.68 -3.68 -12.44
CA PRO A 252 6.38 -2.70 -11.39
C PRO A 252 7.37 -1.54 -11.48
N SER A 253 6.84 -0.32 -11.55
CA SER A 253 7.62 0.90 -11.34
C SER A 253 8.13 0.92 -9.91
N THR A 254 9.40 1.30 -9.75
CA THR A 254 10.16 1.29 -8.50
C THR A 254 9.43 2.01 -7.36
N ALA A 255 9.17 1.29 -6.28
CA ALA A 255 8.89 1.92 -4.98
C ALA A 255 10.06 2.86 -4.65
N ARG A 256 9.77 4.12 -4.34
CA ARG A 256 10.81 5.07 -3.92
C ARG A 256 10.87 5.06 -2.40
N LEU A 257 11.97 4.54 -1.88
CA LEU A 257 12.36 4.81 -0.49
C LEU A 257 12.95 6.22 -0.46
N ARG A 258 12.28 7.16 0.23
CA ARG A 258 12.84 8.48 0.50
C ARG A 258 13.38 8.48 1.92
N LEU A 259 14.70 8.37 2.02
CA LEU A 259 15.40 8.49 3.29
C LEU A 259 15.56 9.97 3.63
N ASN A 260 15.03 10.38 4.76
CA ASN A 260 15.28 11.70 5.33
C ASN A 260 16.36 11.50 6.41
N THR A 261 17.62 11.79 6.08
CA THR A 261 18.70 11.77 7.08
C THR A 261 18.42 12.88 8.09
N PRO A 262 18.16 12.58 9.38
CA PRO A 262 18.15 13.64 10.38
C PRO A 262 19.58 14.17 10.47
N GLY A 263 19.76 15.48 10.31
CA GLY A 263 20.95 16.12 10.82
C GLY A 263 21.06 15.76 12.31
N ARG A 264 22.13 15.06 12.69
CA ARG A 264 22.47 14.90 14.10
C ARG A 264 22.63 16.30 14.72
N PRO A 265 22.20 16.50 15.99
CA PRO A 265 22.37 17.76 16.69
C PRO A 265 23.83 18.18 16.77
#